data_AF-A0A921EHI4-F1
#
_entry.id   AF-A0A921EHI4-F1
#
_cell.length_a   1.000
_cell.length_b   1.000
_cell.length_c   1.000
_cell.angle_alpha   90.00
_cell.angle_beta   90.00
_cell.angle_gamma   90.00
#
_symmetry.space_group_name_H-M   'P 1'
#
loop_
_entity.id
_entity.type
_entity.pdbx_description
1 polymer ?
#
loop_
_entity_poly.entity_id
_entity_poly.type
_entity_poly.pdbx_seq_one_letter_code
_entity_poly.pdbx_strand_id
1 'polypeptide(L)' 'MTFRVFGERGKYTHYQDNGTDFAYQKGEYNLYEINVDGHKITINLKKHGYEPNYQRIEIRTTNEKMNFIYKDKKYIQVN' A
#
# COMPACT_ATOMS: atom_id res chain seq x y z
N MET A 1 -6.72 4.01 1.69
CA MET A 1 -6.97 2.55 1.63
C MET A 1 -6.74 1.97 3.02
N THR A 2 -7.48 0.93 3.43
CA THR A 2 -7.26 0.22 4.71
C THR A 2 -6.92 -1.24 4.44
N PHE A 3 -5.81 -1.72 5.03
CA PHE A 3 -5.46 -3.14 5.04
C PHE A 3 -5.61 -3.69 6.45
N ARG A 4 -6.35 -4.80 6.58
CA ARG A 4 -6.51 -5.51 7.85
C ARG A 4 -5.61 -6.74 7.84
N VAL A 5 -4.79 -6.90 8.86
CA VAL A 5 -3.93 -8.07 9.07
C VAL A 5 -4.49 -8.85 10.24
N PHE A 6 -4.81 -10.12 9.98
CA PHE A 6 -5.24 -11.07 11.01
C PHE A 6 -4.03 -11.95 11.36
N GLY A 7 -3.52 -11.79 12.58
CA GLY A 7 -2.26 -12.38 13.03
C GLY A 7 -1.14 -11.35 13.19
N GLU A 8 0.09 -11.82 13.43
CA GLU A 8 1.24 -10.96 13.75
C GLU A 8 2.08 -10.60 12.52
N ARG A 9 1.94 -11.34 11.42
CA ARG A 9 2.74 -11.17 10.20
C ARG A 9 1.86 -11.27 8.97
N GLY A 10 2.21 -10.52 7.94
CA GLY A 10 1.51 -10.55 6.65
C GLY A 10 2.34 -9.94 5.54
N LYS A 11 2.27 -10.54 4.35
CA LYS A 11 2.82 -9.98 3.13
C LYS A 11 1.73 -9.91 2.09
N TYR A 12 1.52 -8.73 1.52
CA TYR A 12 0.48 -8.49 0.52
C TYR A 12 0.99 -7.57 -0.58
N THR A 13 0.72 -7.95 -1.82
CA THR A 13 0.93 -7.10 -2.98
C THR A 13 -0.42 -6.57 -3.43
N HIS A 14 -0.62 -5.26 -3.29
CA HIS A 14 -1.84 -4.58 -3.75
C HIS A 14 -1.62 -4.02 -5.15
N TYR A 15 -2.57 -4.28 -6.05
CA TYR A 15 -2.56 -3.80 -7.42
C TYR A 15 -3.65 -2.72 -7.60
N GLN A 16 -3.36 -1.71 -8.42
CA GLN A 16 -4.30 -0.64 -8.74
C GLN A 16 -4.09 -0.18 -10.19
N ASP A 17 -5.16 -0.17 -10.99
CA ASP A 17 -5.25 0.49 -12.30
C ASP A 17 -6.52 1.35 -12.37
N ASN A 18 -6.93 1.74 -13.58
CA ASN A 18 -8.16 2.50 -13.80
C ASN A 18 -9.44 1.64 -13.78
N GLY A 19 -9.32 0.30 -13.90
CA GLY A 19 -10.43 -0.64 -13.99
C GLY A 19 -11.34 -0.52 -15.22
N THR A 20 -10.97 0.28 -16.24
CA THR A 20 -11.87 0.62 -17.37
C THR A 20 -11.37 0.16 -18.73
N ASP A 21 -10.06 0.00 -18.91
CA ASP A 21 -9.48 -0.39 -20.20
C ASP A 21 -8.27 -1.32 -20.05
N PHE A 22 -7.54 -1.55 -21.15
CA PHE A 22 -6.37 -2.42 -21.21
C PHE A 22 -5.04 -1.66 -20.99
N ALA A 23 -5.06 -0.42 -20.48
CA ALA A 23 -3.84 0.38 -20.30
C ALA A 23 -2.81 -0.29 -19.36
N TYR A 24 -3.26 -1.17 -18.46
CA TYR A 24 -2.37 -1.98 -17.63
C TYR A 24 -1.38 -2.83 -18.45
N GLN A 25 -1.75 -3.27 -19.66
CA GLN A 25 -0.87 -4.02 -20.55
C GLN A 25 0.33 -3.19 -21.01
N LYS A 26 0.18 -1.86 -21.00
CA LYS A 26 1.25 -0.88 -21.30
C LYS A 26 1.96 -0.39 -20.03
N GLY A 27 1.57 -0.90 -18.87
CA GLY A 27 2.20 -0.56 -17.59
C GLY A 27 1.51 0.55 -16.81
N GLU A 28 0.29 0.96 -17.17
CA GLU A 28 -0.49 1.98 -16.43
C GLU A 28 -1.16 1.38 -15.18
N TYR A 29 -0.33 0.97 -14.22
CA TYR A 29 -0.77 0.43 -12.95
C TYR A 29 0.24 0.69 -11.84
N ASN A 30 -0.24 0.60 -10.61
CA ASN A 30 0.54 0.71 -9.40
C ASN A 30 0.65 -0.66 -8.71
N LEU A 31 1.81 -0.92 -8.11
CA LEU A 31 2.06 -2.07 -7.25
C LEU A 31 2.56 -1.62 -5.89
N TYR A 32 1.85 -1.98 -4.85
CA TYR A 32 2.23 -1.71 -3.47
C TYR A 32 2.64 -3.03 -2.80
N GLU A 33 3.85 -3.11 -2.29
CA GLU A 33 4.27 -4.19 -1.41
C GLU A 33 4.10 -3.75 0.05
N ILE A 34 3.23 -4.46 0.76
CA ILE A 34 2.95 -4.24 2.17
C ILE A 34 3.50 -5.45 2.93
N ASN A 35 4.41 -5.19 3.85
CA ASN A 35 4.90 -6.21 4.78
C ASN A 35 4.64 -5.74 6.21
N VAL A 36 4.03 -6.63 7.00
CA VAL A 36 3.82 -6.49 8.42
C VAL A 36 4.59 -7.61 9.10
N ASP A 37 5.45 -7.23 10.03
CA ASP A 37 6.24 -8.13 10.86
C ASP A 37 6.22 -7.64 12.32
N GLY A 38 5.23 -8.10 13.08
CA GLY A 38 4.92 -7.56 14.39
C GLY A 38 4.59 -6.07 14.29
N HIS A 39 5.35 -5.23 14.98
CA HIS A 39 5.22 -3.77 14.94
C HIS A 39 5.98 -3.12 13.77
N LYS A 40 6.77 -3.88 13.01
CA LYS A 40 7.52 -3.34 11.86
C LYS A 40 6.66 -3.42 10.61
N ILE A 41 6.26 -2.26 10.10
CA ILE A 41 5.47 -2.15 8.88
C ILE A 41 6.26 -1.43 7.81
N THR A 42 6.23 -1.98 6.60
CA THR A 42 6.79 -1.33 5.40
C THR A 42 5.77 -1.31 4.29
N ILE A 43 5.69 -0.18 3.59
CA ILE A 43 4.85 -0.01 2.41
C ILE A 43 5.73 0.58 1.30
N ASN A 44 5.94 -0.19 0.24
CA ASN A 44 6.75 0.22 -0.90
C ASN A 44 5.87 0.33 -2.16
N LEU A 45 5.87 1.50 -2.80
CA LEU A 45 5.30 1.66 -4.14
C LEU A 45 6.33 1.14 -5.16
N LYS A 46 6.25 -0.16 -5.48
CA LYS A 46 7.20 -0.86 -6.36
C LYS A 46 7.09 -0.43 -7.82
N LYS A 47 5.90 -0.01 -8.22
CA LYS A 47 5.63 0.58 -9.52
C LYS A 47 4.63 1.71 -9.34
N HIS A 48 4.95 2.86 -9.92
CA HIS A 48 4.06 4.02 -10.03
C HIS A 48 3.84 4.29 -11.52
N GLY A 49 2.94 3.53 -12.14
CA GLY A 49 2.61 3.66 -13.58
C GLY A 49 1.25 4.30 -13.83
N TYR A 50 0.42 4.43 -12.79
CA TYR A 50 -0.89 5.07 -12.84
C TYR A 50 -0.86 6.29 -11.92
N GLU A 51 -1.19 7.48 -12.48
CA GLU A 51 -1.04 8.78 -11.80
C GLU A 51 -1.65 8.79 -10.38
N PRO A 52 -2.92 8.37 -10.18
CA PRO A 52 -3.50 8.31 -8.84
C PRO A 52 -2.80 7.28 -7.95
N ASN A 53 -2.20 7.74 -6.86
CA ASN A 53 -1.73 6.88 -5.77
C ASN A 53 -2.52 7.13 -4.48
N TYR A 54 -2.51 6.15 -3.56
CA TYR A 54 -3.15 6.34 -2.25
C TYR A 54 -2.36 7.34 -1.41
N GLN A 55 -2.90 8.53 -1.17
CA GLN A 55 -2.25 9.53 -0.31
C GLN A 55 -2.18 9.10 1.16
N ARG A 56 -3.12 8.24 1.58
CA ARG A 56 -3.14 7.64 2.92
C ARG A 56 -3.43 6.13 2.84
N ILE A 57 -2.62 5.37 3.56
CA ILE A 57 -2.84 3.95 3.81
C ILE A 57 -2.92 3.73 5.32
N GLU A 58 -3.95 3.03 5.76
CA GLU A 58 -4.12 2.62 7.15
C GLU A 58 -3.86 1.10 7.23
N ILE A 59 -3.01 0.69 8.16
CA ILE A 59 -2.81 -0.72 8.50
C ILE A 59 -3.47 -0.98 9.86
N ARG A 60 -4.35 -1.97 9.91
CA ARG A 60 -5.00 -2.42 11.14
C ARG A 60 -4.54 -3.83 11.45
N THR A 61 -3.87 -4.02 12.59
CA THR A 61 -3.65 -5.34 13.17
C THR A 61 -4.76 -5.61 14.20
N THR A 62 -4.72 -6.75 14.88
CA THR A 62 -5.63 -7.03 16.00
C THR A 62 -5.51 -5.98 17.10
N ASN A 63 -4.31 -5.44 17.32
CA ASN A 63 -3.99 -4.62 18.49
C ASN A 63 -3.87 -3.13 18.15
N GLU A 64 -3.47 -2.79 16.92
CA GLU A 64 -3.02 -1.44 16.58
C GLU A 64 -3.60 -0.94 15.26
N LYS A 65 -3.71 0.39 15.16
CA LYS A 65 -3.97 1.10 13.91
C LYS A 65 -2.81 2.04 13.64
N MET A 66 -2.22 1.92 12.45
CA MET A 66 -1.10 2.75 12.04
C MET A 66 -1.45 3.43 10.72
N ASN A 67 -1.19 4.74 10.65
CA ASN A 67 -1.45 5.54 9.46
C ASN A 67 -0.14 5.82 8.73
N PHE A 68 -0.20 5.78 7.40
CA PHE A 68 0.92 6.09 6.53
C PHE A 68 0.47 7.13 5.51
N ILE A 69 1.29 8.16 5.32
CA ILE A 69 1.08 9.17 4.28
C ILE A 69 2.14 9.05 3.20
N TYR A 70 1.74 9.31 1.96
CA TYR A 70 2.68 9.40 0.85
C TYR A 70 3.35 10.77 0.83
N LYS A 71 4.67 10.81 0.98
CA LYS A 71 5.49 12.03 0.94
C LYS A 71 6.86 11.70 0.37
N ASP A 72 7.40 12.56 -0.49
CA ASP A 72 8.74 12.42 -1.07
C ASP A 72 8.96 11.02 -1.70
N LYS A 73 7.95 10.54 -2.44
CA LYS A 73 7.91 9.23 -3.10
C LYS A 73 7.98 8.01 -2.17
N LYS A 74 7.64 8.18 -0.89
CA LYS A 74 7.67 7.11 0.12
C LYS A 74 6.44 7.17 1.03
N TYR A 75 6.09 6.04 1.61
CA TYR A 75 5.11 5.97 2.69
C TYR A 75 5.80 6.13 4.03
N ILE A 76 5.36 7.12 4.80
CA ILE A 76 5.93 7.44 6.11
C ILE A 76 4.83 7.23 7.15
N GLN A 77 5.15 6.51 8.22
CA GLN A 77 4.25 6.35 9.34
C GLN A 77 4.01 7.70 10.01
N VAL A 78 2.76 7.98 10.36
CA VAL A 78 2.34 9.14 11.14
C VAL A 78 1.49 8.68 12.31
N ASN A 79 1.66 9.36 13.44
CA ASN A 79 0.90 9.12 14.67
C ASN A 79 -0.52 9.69 14.56
#